data_AF-A0A2S5D061-F1
#
_entry.id   AF-A0A2S5D061-F1
#
_cell.length_a   1.000
_cell.length_b   1.000
_cell.length_c   1.000
_cell.angle_alpha   90.00
_cell.angle_beta   90.00
_cell.angle_gamma   90.00
#
_symmetry.space_group_name_H-M   'P 1'
#
loop_
_entity.id
_entity.type
_entity.pdbx_description
1 polymer ?
#
loop_
_entity_poly.entity_id
_entity_poly.type
_entity_poly.pdbx_seq_one_letter_code
_entity_poly.pdbx_strand_id
1 'polypeptide(L)' 'MDKHLESLSLVQKRLVKAYATTIMGDVRTVEDVVPADLKPYVELEIAEREIEALTK' A
#
# COMPACT_ATOMS: atom_id res chain seq x y z
N MET A 1 -3.85 0.08 13.63
CA MET A 1 -4.30 1.37 13.07
C MET A 1 -3.23 1.78 12.09
N ASP A 2 -3.59 1.95 10.83
CA ASP A 2 -2.66 2.15 9.72
C ASP A 2 -2.13 3.59 9.77
N LYS A 3 -1.23 3.86 10.73
CA LYS A 3 -0.74 5.22 11.04
C LYS A 3 -0.15 5.91 9.81
N HIS A 4 0.51 5.14 8.95
CA HIS A 4 1.11 5.64 7.72
C HIS A 4 0.06 6.20 6.75
N LEU A 5 -1.22 5.85 6.87
CA LEU A 5 -2.30 6.34 6.03
C LEU A 5 -3.05 7.54 6.61
N GLU A 6 -2.77 8.00 7.83
CA GLU A 6 -3.64 8.95 8.56
C GLU A 6 -3.90 10.25 7.77
N SER A 7 -2.87 10.80 7.12
CA SER A 7 -2.91 12.02 6.32
C SER A 7 -3.69 11.91 5.00
N LEU A 8 -3.99 10.68 4.56
CA LEU A 8 -4.63 10.44 3.27
C LEU A 8 -6.16 10.59 3.34
N SER A 9 -6.74 11.08 2.25
CA SER A 9 -8.19 11.02 2.04
C SER A 9 -8.68 9.57 1.96
N LEU A 10 -9.98 9.35 2.16
CA LEU A 10 -10.58 8.01 2.08
C LEU A 10 -10.32 7.33 0.72
N VAL A 11 -10.33 8.08 -0.37
CA VAL A 11 -10.08 7.56 -1.72
C VAL A 11 -8.62 7.11 -1.86
N GLN A 12 -7.67 7.94 -1.41
CA GLN A 12 -6.25 7.60 -1.43
C GLN A 12 -5.95 6.37 -0.57
N LYS A 13 -6.55 6.26 0.62
CA LYS A 13 -6.45 5.06 1.47
C LYS A 13 -6.87 3.78 0.74
N ARG A 14 -7.99 3.84 0.02
CA ARG A 14 -8.48 2.71 -0.77
C ARG A 14 -7.56 2.36 -1.93
N LEU A 15 -7.04 3.38 -2.62
CA LEU A 15 -6.07 3.18 -3.71
C LEU A 15 -4.79 2.52 -3.20
N VAL A 16 -4.22 3.01 -2.10
CA VAL A 16 -3.00 2.44 -1.50
C VAL A 16 -3.18 0.96 -1.19
N LYS A 17 -4.28 0.60 -0.49
CA LYS A 17 -4.57 -0.80 -0.15
C LYS A 17 -4.83 -1.68 -1.37
N ALA A 18 -5.48 -1.14 -2.40
CA ALA A 18 -5.73 -1.86 -3.65
C ALA A 18 -4.41 -2.13 -4.40
N TYR A 19 -3.56 -1.11 -4.56
CA TYR A 19 -2.25 -1.28 -5.18
C TYR A 19 -1.39 -2.27 -4.42
N ALA A 20 -1.27 -2.14 -3.09
CA ALA A 20 -0.52 -3.08 -2.26
C ALA A 20 -0.99 -4.53 -2.49
N THR A 21 -2.31 -4.75 -2.50
CA THR A 21 -2.89 -6.08 -2.76
C THR A 21 -2.52 -6.62 -4.14
N THR A 22 -2.61 -5.78 -5.18
CA THR A 22 -2.33 -6.24 -6.55
C THR A 22 -0.84 -6.38 -6.85
N ILE A 23 0.02 -5.64 -6.15
CA ILE A 23 1.48 -5.77 -6.25
C ILE A 23 1.95 -7.03 -5.53
N MET A 24 1.48 -7.28 -4.30
CA MET A 24 1.78 -8.53 -3.59
C MET A 24 1.25 -9.79 -4.31
N GLY A 25 0.24 -9.63 -5.17
CA GLY A 25 -0.28 -10.70 -6.02
C GLY A 25 0.37 -10.77 -7.41
N ASP A 26 1.48 -10.06 -7.63
CA ASP A 26 2.22 -10.01 -8.90
C ASP A 26 1.40 -9.56 -10.13
N VAL A 27 0.25 -8.89 -9.91
CA VAL A 27 -0.61 -8.35 -10.98
C VAL A 27 -0.09 -6.99 -11.47
N ARG A 28 0.57 -6.24 -10.58
CA ARG A 28 1.14 -4.92 -10.84
C ARG A 28 2.51 -4.77 -10.19
N THR A 29 3.21 -3.71 -10.56
CA THR A 29 4.45 -3.26 -9.93
C THR A 29 4.24 -1.91 -9.25
N VAL A 30 5.21 -1.48 -8.43
CA VAL A 30 5.19 -0.15 -7.80
C VAL A 30 5.16 0.98 -8.84
N GLU A 31 5.66 0.73 -10.06
CA GLU A 31 5.63 1.72 -11.14
C GLU A 31 4.21 2.00 -11.68
N ASP A 32 3.27 1.08 -11.49
CA ASP A 32 1.87 1.24 -11.90
C ASP A 32 1.06 2.13 -10.94
N VAL A 33 1.65 2.55 -9.82
CA VAL A 33 0.95 3.34 -8.79
C VAL A 33 0.71 4.76 -9.28
N VAL A 34 -0.58 5.08 -9.47
CA VAL A 34 -1.06 6.41 -9.83
C VAL A 34 -2.15 6.85 -8.83
N PRO A 35 -2.08 8.08 -8.29
CA PRO A 35 -1.04 9.09 -8.51
C PRO A 35 0.30 8.75 -7.83
N ALA A 36 1.40 9.30 -8.36
CA ALA A 36 2.77 8.91 -7.99
C ALA A 36 3.15 9.28 -6.54
N ASP A 37 2.47 10.27 -5.95
CA ASP A 37 2.60 10.65 -4.55
C ASP A 37 2.12 9.55 -3.58
N LEU A 38 1.35 8.56 -4.06
CA LEU A 38 0.93 7.41 -3.26
C LEU A 38 1.97 6.29 -3.20
N LYS A 39 3.02 6.32 -4.02
CA LYS A 39 4.05 5.26 -4.06
C LYS A 39 4.63 4.92 -2.67
N PRO A 40 5.09 5.90 -1.86
CA PRO A 40 5.66 5.59 -0.55
C PRO A 40 4.65 4.94 0.41
N TYR A 41 3.38 5.32 0.31
CA TYR A 41 2.31 4.75 1.13
C TYR A 41 2.01 3.31 0.73
N VAL A 42 2.09 2.98 -0.56
CA VAL A 42 1.94 1.61 -1.07
C VAL A 42 3.10 0.72 -0.61
N GLU A 43 4.34 1.21 -0.71
CA GLU A 43 5.52 0.48 -0.25
C GLU A 43 5.46 0.20 1.26
N LEU A 44 5.03 1.19 2.06
CA LEU A 44 4.83 1.00 3.51
C LEU A 44 3.72 0.01 3.83
N GLU A 45 2.57 0.08 3.15
CA GLU A 45 1.46 -0.86 3.34
C GLU A 45 1.89 -2.30 3.00
N ILE A 46 2.68 -2.50 1.95
CA ILE A 46 3.24 -3.82 1.59
C ILE A 46 4.17 -4.30 2.72
N ALA A 47 5.12 -3.46 3.13
CA ALA A 47 6.09 -3.81 4.18
C ALA A 47 5.39 -4.17 5.50
N GLU A 48 4.38 -3.40 5.92
CA GLU A 48 3.60 -3.70 7.14
C GLU A 48 2.91 -5.06 7.05
N ARG A 49 2.33 -5.41 5.90
CA ARG A 49 1.67 -6.72 5.68
C ARG A 49 2.67 -7.88 5.68
N GLU A 50 3.85 -7.69 5.09
CA GLU A 50 4.92 -8.69 5.12
C GLU A 50 5.42 -8.93 6.56
N ILE A 51 5.62 -7.86 7.34
CA ILE A 51 5.97 -7.96 8.76
C ILE A 51 4.86 -8.68 9.54
N GLU A 52 3.59 -8.36 9.30
CA GLU A 52 2.46 -9.03 9.95
C GLU A 52 2.44 -10.53 9.62
N ALA A 53 2.74 -10.91 8.38
CA ALA A 53 2.80 -12.31 7.96
C ALA A 53 3.96 -13.09 8.61
N LEU A 54 5.04 -12.41 9.01
CA LEU A 54 6.19 -13.02 9.71
C LEU A 54 6.04 -13.06 11.23
N THR A 55 5.14 -12.23 11.79
CA THR A 55 4.98 -12.07 13.25
C THR A 55 3.72 -12.74 13.81
N LYS A 56 2.87 -13.29 12.94
CA LYS A 56 1.73 -14.14 13.28
C LYS A 56 2.07 -15.62 13.21
#